data_AF-A0A1B6PLS6-F1
#
_entry.id   AF-A0A1B6PLS6-F1
#
_cell.length_a   1.000
_cell.length_b   1.000
_cell.length_c   1.000
_cell.angle_alpha   90.00
_cell.angle_beta   90.00
_cell.angle_gamma   90.00
#
_symmetry.space_group_name_H-M   'P 1'
#
loop_
_entity.id
_entity.type
_entity.pdbx_description
1 polymer ?
#
loop_
_entity_poly.entity_id
_entity_poly.type
_entity_poly.pdbx_seq_one_letter_code
_entity_poly.pdbx_strand_id
1 'polypeptide(L)'
;KGKGPKRKTNIQVKSNCLVLMEVKEENGKWKVVRLDLDHNHELSPDNRNQLFSGRKYMTDMEKAMIRTLNGNNIPTRNMIAILSYLRGNVTALPYKTKHVQNERTKINREIKGNDMNTVMQYFLKRAAEDQTFFYKFLVDEENKVERI
;
A
#
# COMPACT_ATOMS: atom_id res chain seq x y z
N LYS A 1 8.34 -24.58 2.60
CA LYS A 1 8.57 -23.80 1.36
C LYS A 1 9.64 -22.74 1.63
N GLY A 2 10.85 -22.92 1.09
CA GLY A 2 11.95 -21.96 1.26
C GLY A 2 11.60 -20.61 0.65
N LYS A 3 11.99 -19.51 1.32
CA LYS A 3 11.88 -18.17 0.74
C LYS A 3 12.80 -18.13 -0.49
N GLY A 4 12.20 -18.00 -1.68
CA GLY A 4 12.96 -17.84 -2.92
C GLY A 4 13.90 -16.62 -2.87
N PRO A 5 14.88 -16.55 -3.80
CA PRO A 5 15.88 -15.49 -3.79
C PRO A 5 15.22 -14.11 -3.77
N LYS A 6 15.69 -13.23 -2.86
CA LYS A 6 15.20 -11.85 -2.76
C LYS A 6 15.49 -11.14 -4.09
N ARG A 7 14.43 -10.76 -4.81
CA ARG A 7 14.50 -9.93 -6.01
C ARG A 7 15.30 -8.65 -5.72
N LYS A 8 16.43 -8.42 -6.42
CA LYS A 8 17.18 -7.15 -6.41
C LYS A 8 16.36 -6.07 -7.12
N THR A 9 15.38 -5.48 -6.43
CA THR A 9 14.39 -4.55 -7.04
C THR A 9 14.61 -3.08 -6.69
N ASN A 10 15.72 -2.73 -6.02
CA ASN A 10 15.96 -1.37 -5.49
C ASN A 10 17.44 -0.94 -5.53
N ILE A 11 18.28 -1.49 -6.42
CA ILE A 11 19.65 -0.98 -6.57
C ILE A 11 19.59 0.18 -7.56
N GLN A 12 19.49 1.39 -7.03
CA GLN A 12 19.66 2.63 -7.78
C GLN A 12 21.13 3.04 -7.63
N VAL A 13 21.90 2.95 -8.72
CA VAL A 13 23.28 3.45 -8.73
C VAL A 13 23.22 4.94 -8.98
N LYS A 14 23.68 5.74 -8.02
CA LYS A 14 23.77 7.20 -8.16
C LYS A 14 25.04 7.54 -8.94
N SER A 15 24.90 8.31 -10.01
CA SER A 15 26.00 8.82 -10.84
C SER A 15 26.71 10.04 -10.25
N ASN A 16 26.16 10.63 -9.17
CA ASN A 16 26.60 11.92 -8.61
C ASN A 16 26.73 13.02 -9.68
N CYS A 17 25.83 13.03 -10.65
CA CYS A 17 25.78 14.05 -11.71
C CYS A 17 25.61 15.45 -11.10
N LEU A 18 26.41 16.42 -11.56
CA LEU A 18 26.45 17.80 -11.05
C LEU A 18 25.48 18.76 -11.76
N VAL A 19 24.64 18.23 -12.65
CA VAL A 19 23.60 18.98 -13.39
C VAL A 19 22.77 19.82 -12.42
N LEU A 20 22.55 21.10 -12.74
CA LEU A 20 21.94 22.06 -11.83
C LEU A 20 21.04 23.04 -12.59
N MET A 21 19.82 23.25 -12.11
CA MET A 21 19.00 24.38 -12.50
C MET A 21 18.62 25.15 -11.24
N GLU A 22 19.10 26.38 -11.14
CA GLU A 22 18.76 27.30 -10.05
C GLU A 22 17.76 28.33 -10.57
N VAL A 23 16.61 28.42 -9.92
CA VAL A 23 15.54 29.35 -10.27
C VAL A 23 15.28 30.25 -9.07
N LYS A 24 15.21 31.56 -9.32
CA LYS A 24 14.95 32.58 -8.32
C LYS A 24 13.74 33.43 -8.74
N GLU A 25 12.94 33.81 -7.77
CA GLU A 25 11.85 34.75 -7.97
C GLU A 25 12.36 36.19 -7.80
N GLU A 26 12.16 37.01 -8.81
CA GLU A 26 12.43 38.45 -8.76
C GLU A 26 11.25 39.22 -9.34
N ASN A 27 10.69 40.12 -8.53
CA ASN A 27 9.54 40.96 -8.89
C ASN A 27 8.33 40.15 -9.39
N GLY A 28 8.02 39.04 -8.72
CA GLY A 28 6.91 38.14 -9.08
C GLY A 28 7.13 37.33 -10.37
N LYS A 29 8.34 37.34 -10.93
CA LYS A 29 8.72 36.55 -12.10
C LYS A 29 9.81 35.55 -11.71
N TRP A 30 9.58 34.30 -12.06
CA TRP A 30 10.59 33.24 -11.93
C TRP A 30 11.62 33.39 -13.04
N LYS A 31 12.90 33.46 -12.67
CA LYS A 31 14.03 33.50 -13.59
C LYS A 31 15.00 32.37 -13.29
N VAL A 32 15.55 31.76 -14.33
CA VAL A 32 16.66 30.81 -14.20
C VAL A 32 17.94 31.64 -14.01
N VAL A 33 18.61 31.46 -12.88
CA VAL A 33 19.82 32.23 -12.51
C VAL A 33 21.10 31.43 -12.82
N ARG A 34 21.01 30.10 -12.74
CA ARG A 34 22.10 29.20 -13.10
C ARG A 34 21.53 27.96 -13.80
N LEU A 35 22.16 27.58 -14.89
CA LEU A 35 21.80 26.37 -15.64
C LEU A 35 23.08 25.65 -16.06
N ASP A 36 23.27 24.46 -15.52
CA ASP A 36 24.30 23.50 -15.92
C ASP A 36 23.59 22.28 -16.48
N LEU A 37 23.84 21.99 -17.76
CA LEU A 37 23.25 20.87 -18.51
C LEU A 37 24.27 19.77 -18.79
N ASP A 38 25.50 19.89 -18.27
CA ASP A 38 26.52 18.88 -18.51
C ASP A 38 26.25 17.65 -17.65
N HIS A 39 26.25 16.49 -18.29
CA HIS A 39 25.91 15.21 -17.68
C HIS A 39 27.11 14.28 -17.75
N ASN A 40 27.45 13.64 -16.62
CA ASN A 40 28.49 12.62 -16.57
C ASN A 40 27.99 11.21 -16.94
N HIS A 41 26.79 11.11 -17.52
CA HIS A 41 26.14 9.87 -17.94
C HIS A 41 25.20 10.11 -19.12
N GLU A 42 24.88 9.04 -19.86
CA GLU A 42 23.92 9.11 -20.96
C GLU A 42 22.50 9.40 -20.44
N LEU A 43 21.73 10.18 -21.21
CA LEU A 43 20.35 10.51 -20.90
C LEU A 43 19.43 9.35 -21.32
N SER A 44 18.60 8.86 -20.39
CA SER A 44 17.61 7.80 -20.67
C SER A 44 16.18 8.32 -20.48
N PRO A 45 15.63 9.04 -21.46
CA PRO A 45 14.26 9.58 -21.38
C PRO A 45 13.19 8.49 -21.34
N ASP A 46 13.45 7.32 -21.94
CA ASP A 46 12.49 6.20 -21.99
C ASP A 46 12.25 5.55 -20.60
N ASN A 47 13.20 5.69 -19.68
CA ASN A 47 13.12 5.12 -18.34
C ASN A 47 12.55 6.09 -17.29
N ARG A 48 12.03 7.26 -17.74
CA ARG A 48 11.51 8.32 -16.87
C ARG A 48 10.44 7.83 -15.91
N ASN A 49 9.59 6.90 -16.35
CA ASN A 49 8.50 6.32 -15.54
C ASN A 49 8.97 5.38 -14.42
N GLN A 50 10.22 4.89 -14.47
CA GLN A 50 10.79 4.02 -13.42
C GLN A 50 11.54 4.83 -12.36
N LEU A 51 12.33 5.83 -12.78
CA LEU A 51 13.22 6.61 -11.92
C LEU A 51 12.51 7.82 -11.30
N PHE A 52 11.74 8.55 -12.10
CA PHE A 52 10.82 9.57 -11.62
C PHE A 52 9.48 8.90 -11.38
N SER A 53 9.44 8.09 -10.33
CA SER A 53 8.20 7.66 -9.71
C SER A 53 7.52 8.92 -9.14
N GLY A 54 6.98 9.77 -10.02
CA GLY A 54 6.08 10.87 -9.67
C GLY A 54 5.13 10.33 -8.63
N ARG A 55 5.10 11.02 -7.49
CA ARG A 55 4.57 10.58 -6.20
C ARG A 55 3.47 9.52 -6.41
N LYS A 56 3.79 8.24 -6.18
CA LYS A 56 2.79 7.16 -6.15
C LYS A 56 2.03 7.30 -4.84
N TYR A 57 1.26 8.39 -4.69
CA TYR A 57 0.54 8.68 -3.46
C TYR A 57 -0.87 8.11 -3.58
N MET A 58 -1.23 7.36 -2.56
CA MET A 58 -2.62 7.02 -2.28
C MET A 58 -3.05 7.95 -1.16
N THR A 59 -4.10 8.72 -1.39
CA THR A 59 -4.68 9.61 -0.40
C THR A 59 -5.29 8.81 0.74
N ASP A 60 -5.42 9.43 1.91
CA ASP A 60 -6.00 8.74 3.07
C ASP A 60 -7.48 8.39 2.85
N MET A 61 -8.19 9.19 2.05
CA MET A 61 -9.55 8.86 1.60
C MET A 61 -9.60 7.57 0.76
N GLU A 62 -8.66 7.39 -0.18
CA GLU A 62 -8.57 6.16 -0.98
C GLU A 62 -8.21 4.94 -0.11
N LYS A 63 -7.33 5.12 0.89
CA LYS A 63 -7.01 4.05 1.86
C LYS A 63 -8.24 3.68 2.70
N ALA A 64 -8.98 4.67 3.18
CA ALA A 64 -10.23 4.46 3.93
C ALA A 64 -11.25 3.71 3.07
N MET A 65 -11.36 4.06 1.79
CA MET A 65 -12.25 3.37 0.86
C MET A 65 -11.82 1.91 0.62
N ILE A 66 -10.53 1.64 0.46
CA ILE A 66 -10.00 0.27 0.37
C ILE A 66 -10.35 -0.53 1.63
N ARG A 67 -10.27 0.09 2.82
CA ARG A 67 -10.65 -0.55 4.10
C ARG A 67 -12.12 -0.96 4.08
N THR A 68 -13.01 -0.07 3.71
CA THR A 68 -14.46 -0.33 3.62
C THR A 68 -14.76 -1.43 2.59
N LEU A 69 -14.20 -1.33 1.39
CA LEU A 69 -14.40 -2.33 0.33
C LEU A 69 -13.85 -3.70 0.75
N ASN A 70 -12.74 -3.74 1.50
CA ASN A 70 -12.16 -4.99 1.97
C ASN A 70 -13.02 -5.64 3.06
N GLY A 71 -13.61 -4.83 3.96
CA GLY A 71 -14.58 -5.31 4.94
C GLY A 71 -15.87 -5.87 4.32
N ASN A 72 -16.22 -5.45 3.10
CA ASN A 72 -17.33 -5.98 2.31
C ASN A 72 -16.90 -7.10 1.34
N ASN A 73 -15.72 -7.70 1.54
CA ASN A 73 -15.19 -8.79 0.73
C ASN A 73 -15.08 -8.49 -0.79
N ILE A 74 -14.99 -7.21 -1.16
CA ILE A 74 -14.90 -6.82 -2.57
C ILE A 74 -13.54 -7.24 -3.14
N PRO A 75 -13.48 -7.89 -4.32
CA PRO A 75 -12.21 -8.26 -4.94
C PRO A 75 -11.38 -7.03 -5.31
N THR A 76 -10.05 -7.16 -5.21
CA THR A 76 -9.11 -6.06 -5.52
C THR A 76 -9.29 -5.49 -6.94
N ARG A 77 -9.68 -6.32 -7.92
CA ARG A 77 -9.97 -5.85 -9.29
C ARG A 77 -11.12 -4.82 -9.32
N ASN A 78 -12.17 -5.07 -8.53
CA ASN A 78 -13.34 -4.21 -8.46
C ASN A 78 -13.00 -2.94 -7.68
N MET A 79 -12.20 -3.06 -6.62
CA MET A 79 -11.69 -1.88 -5.88
C MET A 79 -10.93 -0.92 -6.80
N ILE A 80 -10.07 -1.45 -7.67
CA ILE A 80 -9.31 -0.63 -8.63
C ILE A 80 -10.26 0.07 -9.61
N ALA A 81 -11.23 -0.65 -10.16
CA ALA A 81 -12.22 -0.05 -11.05
C ALA A 81 -13.00 1.10 -10.38
N ILE A 82 -13.40 0.93 -9.11
CA ILE A 82 -14.09 1.96 -8.33
C ILE A 82 -13.17 3.17 -8.09
N LEU A 83 -11.92 2.95 -7.65
CA LEU A 83 -10.95 4.03 -7.43
C LEU A 83 -10.62 4.79 -8.71
N SER A 84 -10.44 4.07 -9.83
CA SER A 84 -10.25 4.65 -11.16
C SER A 84 -11.44 5.50 -11.59
N TYR A 85 -12.66 5.01 -11.38
CA TYR A 85 -13.89 5.73 -11.70
C TYR A 85 -13.98 7.03 -10.90
N LEU A 86 -13.72 6.99 -9.58
CA LEU A 86 -13.73 8.18 -8.71
C LEU A 86 -12.67 9.22 -9.07
N ARG A 87 -11.54 8.79 -9.63
CA ARG A 87 -10.50 9.70 -10.15
C ARG A 87 -10.78 10.23 -11.55
N GLY A 88 -11.83 9.74 -12.23
CA GLY A 88 -12.26 10.22 -13.54
C GLY A 88 -11.55 9.57 -14.74
N ASN A 89 -10.68 8.56 -14.55
CA ASN A 89 -10.14 7.76 -15.66
C ASN A 89 -9.56 6.41 -15.17
N VAL A 90 -9.66 5.38 -16.01
CA VAL A 90 -9.02 4.07 -15.83
C VAL A 90 -7.49 4.18 -15.74
N THR A 91 -6.89 5.15 -16.41
CA THR A 91 -5.45 5.46 -16.34
C THR A 91 -5.08 6.53 -15.30
N ALA A 92 -6.05 7.12 -14.59
CA ALA A 92 -5.80 8.23 -13.67
C ALA A 92 -5.13 7.81 -12.34
N LEU A 93 -5.04 6.52 -12.03
CA LEU A 93 -4.44 6.10 -10.77
C LEU A 93 -2.92 6.28 -10.84
N PRO A 94 -2.32 7.08 -9.94
CA PRO A 94 -0.86 7.25 -9.88
C PRO A 94 -0.15 6.01 -9.32
N TYR A 95 -0.88 4.93 -9.03
CA TYR A 95 -0.39 3.70 -8.41
C TYR A 95 -0.90 2.44 -9.10
N LYS A 96 -0.05 1.42 -9.13
CA LYS A 96 -0.35 0.09 -9.72
C LYS A 96 -1.26 -0.75 -8.81
N THR A 97 -1.89 -1.78 -9.37
CA THR A 97 -2.64 -2.84 -8.66
C THR A 97 -1.91 -3.38 -7.42
N LYS A 98 -0.58 -3.51 -7.51
CA LYS A 98 0.25 -3.99 -6.40
C LYS A 98 0.16 -3.11 -5.15
N HIS A 99 -0.03 -1.80 -5.31
CA HIS A 99 -0.17 -0.88 -4.18
C HIS A 99 -1.48 -1.12 -3.43
N VAL A 100 -2.60 -1.30 -4.13
CA VAL A 100 -3.90 -1.65 -3.51
C VAL A 100 -3.82 -3.00 -2.78
N GLN A 101 -3.13 -3.99 -3.37
CA GLN A 101 -2.90 -5.28 -2.70
C GLN A 101 -2.05 -5.13 -1.42
N ASN A 102 -1.03 -4.27 -1.45
CA ASN A 102 -0.18 -4.02 -0.28
C ASN A 102 -0.97 -3.32 0.83
N GLU A 103 -1.80 -2.32 0.52
CA GLU A 103 -2.66 -1.66 1.50
C GLU A 103 -3.70 -2.62 2.09
N ARG A 104 -4.34 -3.44 1.25
CA ARG A 104 -5.22 -4.53 1.72
C ARG A 104 -4.49 -5.47 2.68
N THR A 105 -3.23 -5.80 2.39
CA THR A 105 -2.42 -6.67 3.26
C THR A 105 -2.13 -6.00 4.61
N LYS A 106 -1.87 -4.68 4.64
CA LYS A 106 -1.71 -3.93 5.90
C LYS A 106 -3.00 -3.94 6.72
N ILE A 107 -4.13 -3.60 6.10
CA ILE A 107 -5.46 -3.62 6.74
C ILE A 107 -5.76 -5.01 7.33
N ASN A 108 -5.50 -6.08 6.57
CA ASN A 108 -5.71 -7.44 7.07
C ASN A 108 -4.79 -7.81 8.23
N ARG A 109 -3.58 -7.26 8.32
CA ARG A 109 -2.68 -7.48 9.46
C ARG A 109 -3.21 -6.78 10.72
N GLU A 110 -3.74 -5.58 10.59
CA GLU A 110 -4.39 -4.86 11.69
C GLU A 110 -5.61 -5.64 12.20
N ILE A 111 -6.45 -6.16 11.29
CA ILE A 111 -7.66 -6.91 11.65
C ILE A 111 -7.32 -8.27 12.27
N LYS A 112 -6.32 -9.00 11.74
CA LYS A 112 -5.93 -10.32 12.27
C LYS A 112 -5.42 -10.28 13.70
N GLY A 113 -4.96 -9.14 14.21
CA GLY A 113 -4.65 -8.98 15.63
C GLY A 113 -5.87 -9.13 16.55
N ASN A 114 -7.09 -9.03 16.01
CA ASN A 114 -8.36 -9.04 16.75
C ASN A 114 -9.21 -10.31 16.49
N ASP A 115 -8.66 -11.30 15.79
CA ASP A 115 -9.40 -12.47 15.31
C ASP A 115 -9.91 -13.34 16.48
N MET A 116 -9.07 -13.54 17.51
CA MET A 116 -9.43 -14.35 18.67
C MET A 116 -10.57 -13.75 19.51
N ASN A 117 -10.58 -12.44 19.71
CA ASN A 117 -11.67 -11.77 20.42
C ASN A 117 -12.99 -11.88 19.63
N THR A 118 -12.93 -11.76 18.31
CA THR A 118 -14.11 -11.89 17.46
C THR A 118 -14.70 -13.29 17.52
N VAL A 119 -13.83 -14.32 17.45
CA VAL A 119 -14.21 -15.73 17.60
C VAL A 119 -14.78 -15.99 19.00
N MET A 120 -14.17 -15.46 20.05
CA MET A 120 -14.66 -15.60 21.43
C MET A 120 -16.04 -14.96 21.63
N GLN A 121 -16.24 -13.75 21.11
CA GLN A 121 -17.54 -13.07 21.12
C GLN A 121 -18.61 -13.86 20.37
N TYR A 122 -18.25 -14.50 19.25
CA TYR A 122 -19.16 -15.36 18.51
C TYR A 122 -19.59 -16.59 19.34
N PHE A 123 -18.64 -17.29 19.96
CA PHE A 123 -18.93 -18.44 20.81
C PHE A 123 -19.78 -18.07 22.03
N LEU A 124 -19.49 -16.94 22.68
CA LEU A 124 -20.28 -16.40 23.79
C LEU A 124 -21.72 -16.09 23.37
N LYS A 125 -21.89 -15.39 22.24
CA LYS A 125 -23.22 -15.06 21.70
C LYS A 125 -24.00 -16.34 21.36
N ARG A 126 -23.34 -17.31 20.74
CA ARG A 126 -23.99 -18.56 20.32
C ARG A 126 -24.36 -19.46 21.50
N ALA A 127 -23.57 -19.48 22.57
CA ALA A 127 -23.91 -20.18 23.81
C ALA A 127 -25.07 -19.48 24.57
N ALA A 128 -25.21 -18.16 24.44
CA ALA A 128 -26.35 -17.44 24.99
C ALA A 128 -27.65 -17.69 24.21
N GLU A 129 -27.56 -17.87 22.89
CA GLU A 129 -28.71 -18.17 22.02
C GLU A 129 -29.13 -19.65 22.06
N ASP A 130 -28.19 -20.57 22.26
CA ASP A 130 -28.40 -22.02 22.24
C ASP A 130 -27.80 -22.70 23.48
N GLN A 131 -28.67 -23.14 24.41
CA GLN A 131 -28.26 -23.83 25.64
C GLN A 131 -27.65 -25.21 25.40
N THR A 132 -27.75 -25.76 24.18
CA THR A 132 -27.12 -27.04 23.80
C THR A 132 -25.73 -26.85 23.19
N PHE A 133 -25.32 -25.60 22.97
CA PHE A 133 -24.04 -25.28 22.36
C PHE A 133 -22.92 -25.18 23.40
N PHE A 134 -21.99 -26.13 23.36
CA PHE A 134 -20.82 -26.18 24.24
C PHE A 134 -19.54 -25.87 23.47
N TYR A 135 -18.65 -25.06 24.04
CA TYR A 135 -17.34 -24.77 23.48
C TYR A 135 -16.25 -24.81 24.57
N LYS A 136 -15.02 -25.12 24.18
CA LYS A 136 -13.83 -25.06 25.04
C LYS A 136 -12.66 -24.53 24.24
N PHE A 137 -11.96 -23.54 24.77
CA PHE A 137 -10.69 -23.08 24.22
C PHE A 137 -9.55 -23.88 24.86
N LEU A 138 -8.66 -24.42 24.03
CA LEU A 138 -7.36 -24.90 24.47
C LEU A 138 -6.39 -23.74 24.29
N VAL A 139 -5.66 -23.40 25.36
CA VAL A 139 -4.80 -22.23 25.42
C VAL A 139 -3.43 -22.69 25.93
N ASP A 140 -2.35 -22.25 25.28
CA ASP A 140 -0.98 -22.55 25.65
C ASP A 140 -0.51 -21.74 26.87
N GLU A 141 0.70 -22.02 27.35
CA GLU A 141 1.35 -21.33 28.48
C GLU A 141 1.52 -19.81 28.26
N GLU A 142 1.42 -19.32 27.02
CA GLU A 142 1.47 -17.90 26.66
C GLU A 142 0.07 -17.26 26.49
N ASN A 143 -1.00 -17.92 26.94
CA ASN A 143 -2.39 -17.49 26.76
C ASN A 143 -2.82 -17.33 25.28
N LYS A 144 -2.19 -18.06 24.35
CA LYS A 144 -2.62 -18.13 22.94
C LYS A 144 -3.40 -19.40 22.70
N VAL A 145 -4.45 -19.33 21.90
CA VAL A 145 -5.24 -20.53 21.59
C VAL A 145 -4.40 -21.51 20.78
N GLU A 146 -4.28 -22.72 21.32
CA GLU A 146 -3.57 -23.82 20.68
C GLU A 146 -4.30 -24.25 19.41
N ARG A 147 -3.52 -24.59 18.40
CA ARG A 147 -4.03 -25.20 17.18
C ARG A 147 -4.32 -26.67 17.46
N ILE A 148 -5.60 -27.03 17.50
CA ILE A 148 -6.09 -28.41 17.47
C ILE A 148 -5.85 -29.00 16.07
#